data_AF-F3KI00-F1
#
_entry.id   AF-F3KI00-F1
#
_cell.length_a   1.000
_cell.length_b   1.000
_cell.length_c   1.000
_cell.angle_alpha   90.00
_cell.angle_beta   90.00
_cell.angle_gamma   90.00
#
_symmetry.space_group_name_H-M   'P 1'
#
loop_
_entity.id
_entity.type
_entity.pdbx_description
1 polymer ?
#
loop_
_entity_poly.entity_id
_entity_poly.type
_entity_poly.pdbx_seq_one_letter_code
_entity_poly.pdbx_strand_id
1 'polypeptide(L)'
;MKYVKLFSALAIIMAVAMAPASTVFAQSDVNADVNADVSVNANTAETKDKQIYKEQKQVRDQIKEQRQNIKTQLNDLRDLRNDRLAEKTDVNVVPSLEFSGKVTGWAVIGGKAVPATFDLSGESGKIGQRGWKISGTADAEIGDRNVTFDLQGFARGNHVVLKGTTSEFDSVVVHLNGYFAPIADESGSFALAFHRSAIINEQANIRIPLVLVGQVDTTLIGDVVEPTEIDPVDVSVELSALFN
;
A
#
# COMPACT_ATOMS: atom_id res chain seq x y z
N MET A 1 9.38 30.37 -25.08
CA MET A 1 10.20 29.51 -24.20
C MET A 1 9.35 28.42 -23.54
N LYS A 2 8.90 27.39 -24.29
CA LYS A 2 7.99 26.34 -23.78
C LYS A 2 8.56 24.91 -23.85
N TYR A 3 9.82 24.72 -24.21
CA TYR A 3 10.41 23.40 -24.48
C TYR A 3 11.50 22.95 -23.48
N VAL A 4 11.74 23.70 -22.41
CA VAL A 4 12.81 23.37 -21.44
C VAL A 4 12.33 22.38 -20.36
N LYS A 5 11.02 22.30 -20.06
CA LYS A 5 10.48 21.41 -19.01
C LYS A 5 10.31 19.94 -19.41
N LEU A 6 10.27 19.63 -20.72
CA LEU A 6 10.13 18.25 -21.22
C LEU A 6 11.42 17.42 -21.04
N PHE A 7 12.57 18.05 -20.80
CA PHE A 7 13.84 17.35 -20.65
C PHE A 7 14.16 16.91 -19.21
N SER A 8 13.47 17.40 -18.18
CA SER A 8 13.74 16.96 -16.79
C SER A 8 13.02 15.67 -16.41
N ALA A 9 11.81 15.44 -16.95
CA ALA A 9 11.06 14.19 -16.84
C ALA A 9 11.79 13.03 -17.55
N LEU A 10 12.48 13.33 -18.66
CA LEU A 10 13.24 12.34 -19.42
C LEU A 10 14.54 11.92 -18.70
N ALA A 11 15.10 12.74 -17.81
CA ALA A 11 16.37 12.46 -17.16
C ALA A 11 16.29 11.44 -16.00
N ILE A 12 15.13 11.29 -15.34
CA ILE A 12 14.91 10.18 -14.38
C ILE A 12 14.80 8.84 -15.14
N ILE A 13 14.31 8.91 -16.37
CA ILE A 13 13.94 7.74 -17.19
C ILE A 13 15.08 7.31 -18.13
N MET A 14 15.92 8.22 -18.63
CA MET A 14 17.00 7.88 -19.58
C MET A 14 18.15 7.07 -18.96
N ALA A 15 18.32 7.08 -17.64
CA ALA A 15 19.25 6.18 -16.95
C ALA A 15 18.78 4.71 -16.94
N VAL A 16 17.54 4.43 -17.37
CA VAL A 16 16.91 3.10 -17.35
C VAL A 16 17.05 2.34 -18.68
N ALA A 17 17.50 3.00 -19.76
CA ALA A 17 17.42 2.43 -21.11
C ALA A 17 18.73 1.91 -21.73
N MET A 18 19.86 1.90 -21.00
CA MET A 18 21.14 1.38 -21.54
C MET A 18 21.68 0.16 -20.77
N ALA A 19 21.48 -1.00 -21.40
CA ALA A 19 22.17 -2.30 -21.29
C ALA A 19 21.70 -3.34 -20.24
N PRO A 20 21.81 -4.65 -20.55
CA PRO A 20 21.21 -5.37 -21.67
C PRO A 20 20.22 -6.47 -21.20
N ALA A 21 19.45 -7.00 -22.17
CA ALA A 21 18.45 -8.05 -22.02
C ALA A 21 19.02 -9.45 -21.71
N SER A 22 18.11 -10.37 -21.37
CA SER A 22 18.22 -11.81 -21.07
C SER A 22 18.40 -12.12 -19.57
N THR A 23 17.62 -13.02 -18.95
CA THR A 23 17.20 -14.35 -19.42
C THR A 23 15.75 -14.70 -19.08
N VAL A 24 15.03 -15.21 -20.10
CA VAL A 24 13.76 -15.93 -19.99
C VAL A 24 14.07 -17.36 -19.52
N PHE A 25 13.48 -17.81 -18.42
CA PHE A 25 13.45 -19.24 -18.11
C PHE A 25 12.34 -19.88 -18.94
N ALA A 26 12.74 -20.45 -20.08
CA ALA A 26 12.00 -21.53 -20.72
C ALA A 26 12.24 -22.80 -19.88
N GLN A 27 11.20 -23.34 -19.26
CA GLN A 27 11.29 -24.67 -18.68
C GLN A 27 11.01 -25.68 -19.80
N SER A 28 12.05 -26.43 -20.13
CA SER A 28 12.13 -27.44 -21.18
C SER A 28 11.20 -28.62 -20.93
N ASP A 29 10.45 -29.00 -21.96
CA ASP A 29 9.95 -30.36 -22.12
C ASP A 29 11.13 -31.34 -22.07
N VAL A 30 11.10 -32.29 -21.14
CA VAL A 30 11.94 -33.48 -21.18
C VAL A 30 11.02 -34.69 -21.15
N ASN A 31 10.70 -35.19 -22.34
CA ASN A 31 10.36 -36.59 -22.54
C ASN A 31 11.56 -37.43 -22.09
N ALA A 32 11.45 -38.08 -20.93
CA ALA A 32 12.31 -39.17 -20.53
C ALA A 32 11.56 -40.47 -20.78
N ASP A 33 11.89 -41.07 -21.92
CA ASP A 33 11.54 -42.40 -22.35
C ASP A 33 12.08 -43.44 -21.35
N VAL A 34 11.19 -44.21 -20.71
CA VAL A 34 11.56 -45.45 -20.00
C VAL A 34 10.60 -46.53 -20.48
N ASN A 35 11.07 -47.27 -21.47
CA ASN A 35 10.53 -48.55 -21.90
C ASN A 35 10.39 -49.50 -20.70
N ALA A 36 9.16 -49.86 -20.37
CA ALA A 36 8.84 -51.08 -19.64
C ALA A 36 7.75 -51.81 -20.42
N ASP A 37 8.15 -52.88 -21.10
CA ASP A 37 7.29 -53.83 -21.79
C ASP A 37 6.16 -54.30 -20.88
N VAL A 38 4.94 -53.83 -21.15
CA VAL A 38 3.71 -54.55 -20.80
C VAL A 38 2.80 -54.44 -22.00
N SER A 39 2.58 -55.57 -22.67
CA SER A 39 1.60 -55.72 -23.74
C SER A 39 0.19 -55.48 -23.18
N VAL A 40 -0.24 -54.21 -23.16
CA VAL A 40 -1.62 -53.84 -22.85
C VAL A 40 -2.37 -53.67 -24.17
N ASN A 41 -3.37 -54.51 -24.34
CA ASN A 41 -4.30 -54.58 -25.46
C ASN A 41 -4.65 -53.18 -26.03
N ALA A 42 -4.20 -52.88 -27.26
CA ALA A 42 -4.21 -51.55 -27.87
C ALA A 42 -5.60 -50.89 -27.93
N ASN A 43 -6.67 -51.70 -27.94
CA ASN A 43 -8.05 -51.21 -27.95
C ASN A 43 -8.51 -50.58 -26.61
N THR A 44 -7.82 -50.85 -25.49
CA THR A 44 -8.21 -50.33 -24.16
C THR A 44 -7.43 -49.05 -23.77
N ALA A 45 -6.26 -48.83 -24.36
CA ALA A 45 -5.42 -47.64 -24.12
C ALA A 45 -6.01 -46.39 -24.79
N GLU A 46 -6.45 -46.48 -26.05
CA GLU A 46 -7.08 -45.36 -26.76
C GLU A 46 -8.38 -44.88 -26.09
N THR A 47 -9.11 -45.78 -25.42
CA THR A 47 -10.34 -45.43 -24.70
C THR A 47 -10.05 -44.69 -23.39
N LYS A 48 -9.00 -45.11 -22.67
CA LYS A 48 -8.55 -44.47 -21.43
C LYS A 48 -7.95 -43.09 -21.70
N ASP A 49 -7.14 -42.92 -22.73
CA ASP A 49 -6.56 -41.62 -23.09
C ASP A 49 -7.63 -40.62 -23.53
N LYS A 50 -8.65 -41.07 -24.27
CA LYS A 50 -9.83 -40.24 -24.61
C LYS A 50 -10.67 -39.88 -23.38
N GLN A 51 -10.73 -40.74 -22.35
CA GLN A 51 -11.40 -40.44 -21.09
C GLN A 51 -10.60 -39.43 -20.25
N ILE A 52 -9.30 -39.64 -20.10
CA ILE A 52 -8.38 -38.72 -19.38
C ILE A 52 -8.41 -37.32 -20.01
N TYR A 53 -8.40 -37.22 -21.33
CA TYR A 53 -8.49 -35.93 -22.02
C TYR A 53 -9.84 -35.21 -21.78
N LYS A 54 -10.94 -35.96 -21.72
CA LYS A 54 -12.27 -35.40 -21.41
C LYS A 54 -12.35 -34.93 -19.96
N GLU A 55 -11.82 -35.70 -19.02
CA GLU A 55 -11.78 -35.35 -17.60
C GLU A 55 -10.90 -34.11 -17.37
N GLN A 56 -9.71 -34.04 -17.97
CA GLN A 56 -8.85 -32.84 -17.88
C GLN A 56 -9.50 -31.59 -18.47
N LYS A 57 -10.27 -31.74 -19.56
CA LYS A 57 -11.01 -30.62 -20.15
C LYS A 57 -12.14 -30.14 -19.23
N GLN A 58 -12.90 -31.06 -18.64
CA GLN A 58 -13.94 -30.72 -17.66
C GLN A 58 -13.38 -30.03 -16.42
N VAL A 59 -12.24 -30.49 -15.90
CA VAL A 59 -11.55 -29.83 -14.77
C VAL A 59 -11.09 -28.41 -15.15
N ARG A 60 -10.55 -28.20 -16.36
CA ARG A 60 -10.16 -26.86 -16.83
C ARG A 60 -11.36 -25.93 -16.98
N ASP A 61 -12.47 -26.43 -17.49
CA ASP A 61 -13.70 -25.66 -17.65
C ASP A 61 -14.30 -25.29 -16.28
N GLN A 62 -14.31 -26.21 -15.31
CA GLN A 62 -14.70 -25.94 -13.92
C GLN A 62 -13.79 -24.90 -13.25
N ILE A 63 -12.47 -25.00 -13.42
CA ILE A 63 -11.52 -24.01 -12.88
C ILE A 63 -11.74 -22.63 -13.53
N LYS A 64 -12.03 -22.58 -14.83
CA LYS A 64 -12.32 -21.34 -15.55
C LYS A 64 -13.59 -20.68 -15.03
N GLU A 65 -14.63 -21.47 -14.78
CA GLU A 65 -15.90 -21.02 -14.21
C GLU A 65 -15.73 -20.53 -12.77
N GLN A 66 -15.00 -21.26 -11.92
CA GLN A 66 -14.66 -20.82 -10.57
C GLN A 66 -13.89 -19.51 -10.56
N ARG A 67 -12.89 -19.35 -11.43
CA ARG A 67 -12.14 -18.08 -11.57
C ARG A 67 -13.04 -16.92 -11.99
N GLN A 68 -13.98 -17.18 -12.89
CA GLN A 68 -14.93 -16.15 -13.32
C GLN A 68 -15.89 -15.75 -12.19
N ASN A 69 -16.37 -16.73 -11.42
CA ASN A 69 -17.25 -16.49 -10.28
C ASN A 69 -16.53 -15.72 -9.15
N ILE A 70 -15.29 -16.10 -8.84
CA ILE A 70 -14.46 -15.35 -7.87
C ILE A 70 -14.22 -13.92 -8.36
N LYS A 71 -13.99 -13.73 -9.66
CA LYS A 71 -13.79 -12.39 -10.24
C LYS A 71 -15.05 -11.53 -10.11
N THR A 72 -16.23 -12.08 -10.36
CA THR A 72 -17.50 -11.38 -10.17
C THR A 72 -17.75 -11.05 -8.70
N GLN A 73 -17.56 -12.01 -7.79
CA GLN A 73 -17.68 -11.77 -6.35
C GLN A 73 -16.73 -10.67 -5.85
N LEU A 74 -15.50 -10.63 -6.37
CA LEU A 74 -14.52 -9.60 -6.01
C LEU A 74 -14.95 -8.22 -6.51
N ASN A 75 -15.54 -8.15 -7.70
CA ASN A 75 -16.07 -6.91 -8.25
C ASN A 75 -17.29 -6.44 -7.45
N ASP A 76 -18.23 -7.33 -7.13
CA ASP A 76 -19.42 -7.00 -6.32
C ASP A 76 -19.03 -6.50 -4.93
N LEU A 77 -18.03 -7.13 -4.29
CA LEU A 77 -17.49 -6.65 -3.01
C LEU A 77 -16.79 -5.30 -3.13
N ARG A 78 -16.14 -5.02 -4.27
CA ARG A 78 -15.53 -3.72 -4.54
C ARG A 78 -16.59 -2.65 -4.75
N ASP A 79 -17.66 -2.96 -5.46
CA ASP A 79 -18.76 -2.03 -5.71
C ASP A 79 -19.53 -1.73 -4.42
N LEU A 80 -19.86 -2.75 -3.63
CA LEU A 80 -20.44 -2.59 -2.28
C LEU A 80 -19.54 -1.79 -1.33
N ARG A 81 -18.21 -1.80 -1.54
CA ARG A 81 -17.27 -0.96 -0.78
C ARG A 81 -17.32 0.47 -1.29
N ASN A 82 -17.35 0.66 -2.61
CA ASN A 82 -17.40 1.99 -3.24
C ASN A 82 -18.72 2.70 -2.93
N ASP A 83 -19.86 2.00 -2.96
CA ASP A 83 -21.17 2.55 -2.61
C ASP A 83 -21.22 2.99 -1.14
N ARG A 84 -20.68 2.17 -0.23
CA ARG A 84 -20.51 2.56 1.19
C ARG A 84 -19.50 3.68 1.41
N LEU A 85 -18.56 3.88 0.49
CA LEU A 85 -17.61 5.00 0.50
C LEU A 85 -18.20 6.27 -0.13
N ALA A 86 -19.18 6.16 -1.03
CA ALA A 86 -19.89 7.29 -1.62
C ALA A 86 -20.83 7.97 -0.61
N GLU A 87 -21.30 7.23 0.39
CA GLU A 87 -22.06 7.75 1.54
C GLU A 87 -21.17 8.41 2.61
N LYS A 88 -19.85 8.45 2.38
CA LYS A 88 -18.89 9.03 3.32
C LYS A 88 -18.92 10.54 3.21
N THR A 89 -19.68 11.16 4.10
CA THR A 89 -19.40 12.54 4.52
C THR A 89 -17.91 12.64 4.79
N ASP A 90 -17.24 13.62 4.16
CA ASP A 90 -15.88 14.01 4.55
C ASP A 90 -15.93 14.31 6.04
N VAL A 91 -15.47 13.35 6.85
CA VAL A 91 -15.41 13.55 8.29
C VAL A 91 -14.42 14.70 8.47
N ASN A 92 -14.97 15.87 8.79
CA ASN A 92 -14.18 17.02 9.14
C ASN A 92 -13.55 16.71 10.50
N VAL A 93 -12.28 16.30 10.45
CA VAL A 93 -11.50 15.95 11.63
C VAL A 93 -10.74 17.20 12.03
N VAL A 94 -11.01 17.68 13.24
CA VAL A 94 -10.22 18.76 13.82
C VAL A 94 -8.84 18.20 14.19
N PRO A 95 -7.75 18.78 13.69
CA PRO A 95 -6.40 18.40 14.08
C PRO A 95 -6.17 18.61 15.58
N SER A 96 -5.47 17.67 16.22
CA SER A 96 -5.15 17.73 17.65
C SER A 96 -3.67 17.50 17.96
N LEU A 97 -2.89 17.04 16.99
CA LEU A 97 -1.46 16.82 17.11
C LEU A 97 -0.74 17.39 15.89
N GLU A 98 0.29 18.18 16.12
CA GLU A 98 1.31 18.50 15.14
C GLU A 98 2.39 17.43 15.17
N PHE A 99 3.02 17.18 14.02
CA PHE A 99 4.13 16.25 13.93
C PHE A 99 5.25 16.80 13.05
N SER A 100 6.48 16.47 13.40
CA SER A 100 7.66 16.76 12.60
C SER A 100 8.70 15.66 12.77
N GLY A 101 9.42 15.32 11.72
CA GLY A 101 10.48 14.33 11.80
C GLY A 101 11.17 14.07 10.50
N LYS A 102 12.05 13.07 10.49
CA LYS A 102 12.87 12.72 9.34
C LYS A 102 12.92 11.21 9.19
N VAL A 103 12.75 10.74 7.97
CA VAL A 103 13.01 9.35 7.59
C VAL A 103 14.06 9.30 6.50
N THR A 104 14.98 8.34 6.60
CA THR A 104 16.11 8.17 5.68
C THR A 104 16.22 6.72 5.24
N GLY A 105 16.82 6.49 4.08
CA GLY A 105 17.05 5.16 3.57
C GLY A 105 17.38 5.18 2.09
N TRP A 106 16.70 4.34 1.31
CA TRP A 106 17.09 4.02 -0.06
C TRP A 106 15.92 4.01 -1.03
N ALA A 107 16.16 4.60 -2.20
CA ALA A 107 15.36 4.43 -3.41
C ALA A 107 16.08 3.46 -4.36
N VAL A 108 15.33 2.53 -4.97
CA VAL A 108 15.91 1.60 -5.95
C VAL A 108 15.66 2.12 -7.36
N ILE A 109 16.70 2.67 -7.99
CA ILE A 109 16.65 3.30 -9.32
C ILE A 109 17.62 2.55 -10.24
N GLY A 110 17.11 1.98 -11.34
CA GLY A 110 17.94 1.25 -12.30
C GLY A 110 18.71 0.07 -11.68
N GLY A 111 18.14 -0.59 -10.67
CA GLY A 111 18.79 -1.66 -9.92
C GLY A 111 19.86 -1.21 -8.92
N LYS A 112 20.06 0.10 -8.72
CA LYS A 112 21.00 0.67 -7.75
C LYS A 112 20.26 1.30 -6.58
N ALA A 113 20.81 1.15 -5.38
CA ALA A 113 20.34 1.87 -4.20
C ALA A 113 20.87 3.31 -4.23
N VAL A 114 19.96 4.26 -4.22
CA VAL A 114 20.24 5.71 -4.19
C VAL A 114 19.76 6.24 -2.83
N PRO A 115 20.55 7.05 -2.11
CA PRO A 115 20.13 7.63 -0.85
C PRO A 115 18.83 8.42 -1.00
N ALA A 116 17.94 8.27 -0.03
CA ALA A 116 16.67 8.97 0.02
C ALA A 116 16.39 9.49 1.43
N THR A 117 16.02 10.75 1.54
CA THR A 117 15.67 11.43 2.79
C THR A 117 14.32 12.12 2.61
N PHE A 118 13.46 12.04 3.62
CA PHE A 118 12.18 12.72 3.65
C PHE A 118 12.05 13.43 4.98
N ASP A 119 11.99 14.76 4.94
CA ASP A 119 11.61 15.58 6.08
C ASP A 119 10.09 15.69 6.09
N LEU A 120 9.47 15.19 7.16
CA LEU A 120 8.02 15.07 7.32
C LEU A 120 7.52 16.15 8.27
N SER A 121 6.43 16.81 7.93
CA SER A 121 5.75 17.74 8.82
C SER A 121 4.26 17.77 8.56
N GLY A 122 3.46 18.04 9.58
CA GLY A 122 2.03 18.26 9.39
C GLY A 122 1.23 18.09 10.66
N GLU A 123 -0.02 17.73 10.46
CA GLU A 123 -1.01 17.63 11.52
C GLU A 123 -1.76 16.30 11.43
N SER A 124 -2.24 15.85 12.59
CA SER A 124 -3.09 14.68 12.70
C SER A 124 -4.24 14.93 13.67
N GLY A 125 -5.36 14.28 13.39
CA GLY A 125 -6.56 14.35 14.22
C GLY A 125 -7.25 13.01 14.30
N LYS A 126 -7.97 12.80 15.41
CA LYS A 126 -8.56 11.49 15.73
C LYS A 126 -9.87 11.26 14.97
N ILE A 127 -9.99 10.13 14.28
CA ILE A 127 -11.25 9.67 13.64
C ILE A 127 -11.95 8.70 14.60
N GLY A 128 -12.60 9.23 15.64
CA GLY A 128 -13.28 8.42 16.66
C GLY A 128 -12.37 7.34 17.27
N GLN A 129 -12.84 6.10 17.37
CA GLN A 129 -12.01 4.96 17.79
C GLN A 129 -11.24 4.28 16.64
N ARG A 130 -11.39 4.75 15.40
CA ARG A 130 -10.97 4.01 14.20
C ARG A 130 -9.54 4.31 13.74
N GLY A 131 -8.90 5.35 14.26
CA GLY A 131 -7.54 5.73 13.92
C GLY A 131 -7.34 7.25 13.85
N TRP A 132 -6.29 7.66 13.16
CA TRP A 132 -5.88 9.04 12.98
C TRP A 132 -5.95 9.42 11.50
N LYS A 133 -6.48 10.60 11.19
CA LYS A 133 -6.31 11.27 9.89
C LYS A 133 -5.01 12.04 9.94
N ILE A 134 -4.23 11.98 8.87
CA ILE A 134 -2.93 12.67 8.77
C ILE A 134 -2.96 13.53 7.51
N SER A 135 -2.50 14.78 7.64
CA SER A 135 -2.29 15.71 6.54
C SER A 135 -1.00 16.47 6.77
N GLY A 136 -0.20 16.70 5.73
CA GLY A 136 1.08 17.37 5.90
C GLY A 136 1.85 17.50 4.61
N THR A 137 3.14 17.67 4.74
CA THR A 137 4.11 17.76 3.65
C THR A 137 5.28 16.81 3.89
N ALA A 138 5.93 16.44 2.79
CA ALA A 138 7.22 15.79 2.83
C ALA A 138 8.17 16.42 1.82
N ASP A 139 9.28 16.96 2.33
CA ASP A 139 10.39 17.42 1.52
C ASP A 139 11.33 16.24 1.27
N ALA A 140 11.32 15.73 0.04
CA ALA A 140 12.03 14.52 -0.34
C ALA A 140 13.31 14.86 -1.11
N GLU A 141 14.45 14.39 -0.61
CA GLU A 141 15.75 14.40 -1.30
C GLU A 141 16.08 12.98 -1.76
N ILE A 142 16.29 12.77 -3.06
CA ILE A 142 16.60 11.47 -3.66
C ILE A 142 17.77 11.62 -4.62
N GLY A 143 18.94 11.14 -4.19
CA GLY A 143 20.20 11.49 -4.85
C GLY A 143 20.36 13.00 -4.88
N ASP A 144 20.51 13.59 -6.07
CA ASP A 144 20.73 15.04 -6.24
C ASP A 144 19.44 15.82 -6.54
N ARG A 145 18.27 15.29 -6.16
CA ARG A 145 16.96 15.87 -6.52
C ARG A 145 16.10 16.10 -5.30
N ASN A 146 15.46 17.27 -5.25
CA ASN A 146 14.52 17.65 -4.20
C ASN A 146 13.11 17.80 -4.79
N VAL A 147 12.11 17.28 -4.09
CA VAL A 147 10.69 17.37 -4.47
C VAL A 147 9.84 17.50 -3.21
N THR A 148 8.88 18.43 -3.22
CA THR A 148 7.90 18.56 -2.13
C THR A 148 6.63 17.77 -2.47
N PHE A 149 6.13 16.99 -1.52
CA PHE A 149 4.87 16.26 -1.63
C PHE A 149 3.86 16.74 -0.58
N ASP A 150 2.64 17.06 -1.02
CA ASP A 150 1.49 17.24 -0.14
C ASP A 150 0.95 15.85 0.26
N LEU A 151 1.09 15.52 1.54
CA LEU A 151 0.73 14.22 2.11
C LEU A 151 -0.69 14.22 2.67
N GLN A 152 -1.41 13.15 2.39
CA GLN A 152 -2.67 12.80 3.05
C GLN A 152 -2.73 11.31 3.35
N GLY A 153 -3.30 10.95 4.49
CA GLY A 153 -3.40 9.55 4.86
C GLY A 153 -4.04 9.28 6.20
N PHE A 154 -3.74 8.11 6.73
CA PHE A 154 -4.27 7.65 8.00
C PHE A 154 -3.31 6.71 8.72
N ALA A 155 -3.42 6.71 10.05
CA ALA A 155 -2.80 5.71 10.90
C ALA A 155 -3.87 4.93 11.67
N ARG A 156 -3.68 3.61 11.78
CA ARG A 156 -4.59 2.72 12.52
C ARG A 156 -3.80 1.59 13.17
N GLY A 157 -4.00 1.41 14.47
CA GLY A 157 -3.12 0.54 15.25
C GLY A 157 -1.68 1.07 15.16
N ASN A 158 -0.73 0.22 14.79
CA ASN A 158 0.67 0.56 14.56
C ASN A 158 1.02 0.77 13.07
N HIS A 159 0.03 0.85 12.19
CA HIS A 159 0.23 0.94 10.75
C HIS A 159 -0.12 2.33 10.23
N VAL A 160 0.69 2.84 9.29
CA VAL A 160 0.54 4.17 8.70
C VAL A 160 0.58 4.09 7.17
N VAL A 161 -0.34 4.79 6.53
CA VAL A 161 -0.39 4.92 5.06
C VAL A 161 -0.55 6.38 4.71
N LEU A 162 0.38 6.91 3.94
CA LEU A 162 0.36 8.27 3.41
C LEU A 162 0.47 8.21 1.88
N LYS A 163 -0.37 8.97 1.20
CA LYS A 163 -0.26 9.25 -0.23
C LYS A 163 0.12 10.71 -0.39
N GLY A 164 1.14 10.97 -1.19
CA GLY A 164 1.58 12.30 -1.53
C GLY A 164 1.39 12.62 -3.01
N THR A 165 1.00 13.86 -3.28
CA THR A 165 0.98 14.46 -4.62
C THR A 165 1.95 15.63 -4.66
N THR A 166 2.51 15.96 -5.82
CA THR A 166 3.38 17.12 -5.98
C THR A 166 2.85 18.03 -7.07
N SER A 167 3.04 19.34 -6.91
CA SER A 167 2.71 20.34 -7.94
C SER A 167 3.85 20.53 -8.96
N GLU A 168 5.04 19.99 -8.68
CA GLU A 168 6.22 20.12 -9.54
C GLU A 168 6.15 19.21 -10.77
N PHE A 169 5.54 18.04 -10.61
CA PHE A 169 5.48 16.99 -11.62
C PHE A 169 4.07 16.41 -11.73
N ASP A 170 3.44 16.64 -12.87
CA ASP A 170 2.16 16.00 -13.17
C ASP A 170 2.32 14.48 -13.17
N SER A 171 1.35 13.79 -12.55
CA SER A 171 1.27 12.33 -12.48
C SER A 171 2.40 11.62 -11.69
N VAL A 172 3.18 12.34 -10.90
CA VAL A 172 4.07 11.75 -9.89
C VAL A 172 3.37 11.74 -8.54
N VAL A 173 3.29 10.56 -7.94
CA VAL A 173 2.75 10.35 -6.60
C VAL A 173 3.72 9.56 -5.75
N VAL A 174 3.72 9.81 -4.44
CA VAL A 174 4.44 8.99 -3.48
C VAL A 174 3.45 8.20 -2.63
N HIS A 175 3.72 6.91 -2.45
CA HIS A 175 3.01 6.07 -1.50
C HIS A 175 3.98 5.67 -0.39
N LEU A 176 3.74 6.16 0.82
CA LEU A 176 4.46 5.78 2.02
C LEU A 176 3.59 4.80 2.82
N ASN A 177 4.04 3.56 2.95
CA ASN A 177 3.32 2.51 3.63
C ASN A 177 4.24 1.77 4.59
N GLY A 178 3.86 1.75 5.87
CA GLY A 178 4.75 1.32 6.92
C GLY A 178 4.10 1.15 8.28
N TYR A 179 4.97 1.04 9.28
CA TYR A 179 4.60 0.90 10.67
C TYR A 179 5.28 1.98 11.51
N PHE A 180 4.70 2.23 12.68
CA PHE A 180 5.27 3.09 13.69
C PHE A 180 5.17 2.46 15.07
N ALA A 181 6.08 2.83 15.97
CA ALA A 181 6.07 2.40 17.36
C ALA A 181 6.52 3.55 18.27
N PRO A 182 5.95 3.69 19.48
CA PRO A 182 6.41 4.67 20.44
C PRO A 182 7.86 4.35 20.84
N ILE A 183 8.66 5.39 21.04
CA ILE A 183 10.03 5.27 21.54
C ILE A 183 9.97 5.20 23.07
N ALA A 184 10.74 4.26 23.64
CA ALA A 184 10.82 4.11 25.09
C ALA A 184 11.38 5.40 25.70
N ASP A 185 10.77 5.86 26.78
CA ASP A 185 11.20 7.03 27.56
C ASP A 185 11.13 8.40 26.83
N GLU A 186 10.59 8.44 25.60
CA GLU A 186 10.36 9.67 24.82
C GLU A 186 8.87 9.85 24.49
N SER A 187 8.15 10.49 25.41
CA SER A 187 6.73 10.81 25.23
C SER A 187 6.53 11.70 24.00
N GLY A 188 5.66 11.26 23.10
CA GLY A 188 5.36 11.99 21.86
C GLY A 188 6.28 11.65 20.69
N SER A 189 7.26 10.78 20.87
CA SER A 189 8.19 10.37 19.82
C SER A 189 7.92 8.96 19.33
N PHE A 190 7.99 8.78 18.02
CA PHE A 190 7.66 7.53 17.34
C PHE A 190 8.72 7.15 16.33
N ALA A 191 9.21 5.91 16.41
CA ALA A 191 10.01 5.31 15.36
C ALA A 191 9.10 4.93 14.18
N LEU A 192 9.55 5.20 12.97
CA LEU A 192 8.85 4.95 11.71
C LEU A 192 9.65 4.03 10.81
N ALA A 193 8.96 3.11 10.14
CA ALA A 193 9.54 2.22 9.15
C ALA A 193 8.60 2.06 7.94
N PHE A 194 9.00 2.64 6.82
CA PHE A 194 8.32 2.60 5.53
C PHE A 194 9.03 1.60 4.60
N HIS A 195 8.52 0.38 4.48
CA HIS A 195 9.20 -0.72 3.77
C HIS A 195 8.43 -1.24 2.53
N ARG A 196 7.21 -0.76 2.30
CA ARG A 196 6.38 -1.10 1.11
C ARG A 196 6.03 0.15 0.31
N SER A 197 6.94 1.11 0.35
CA SER A 197 6.75 2.44 -0.20
C SER A 197 7.27 2.52 -1.63
N ALA A 198 6.76 3.48 -2.39
CA ALA A 198 7.25 3.75 -3.73
C ALA A 198 6.89 5.16 -4.19
N ILE A 199 7.72 5.71 -5.07
CA ILE A 199 7.32 6.80 -5.97
C ILE A 199 6.83 6.19 -7.27
N ILE A 200 5.70 6.67 -7.75
CA ILE A 200 5.04 6.17 -8.95
C ILE A 200 4.87 7.34 -9.91
N ASN A 201 5.35 7.16 -11.13
CA ASN A 201 4.93 7.98 -12.25
C ASN A 201 3.82 7.23 -12.98
N GLU A 202 2.58 7.71 -12.85
CA GLU A 202 1.39 7.02 -13.37
C GLU A 202 1.35 7.03 -14.91
N GLN A 203 1.88 8.07 -15.56
CA GLN A 203 1.92 8.17 -17.02
C GLN A 203 2.97 7.23 -17.64
N ALA A 204 4.16 7.19 -17.05
CA ALA A 204 5.25 6.34 -17.53
C ALA A 204 5.15 4.89 -17.05
N ASN A 205 4.20 4.58 -16.16
CA ASN A 205 4.08 3.30 -15.46
C ASN A 205 5.41 2.88 -14.79
N ILE A 206 6.12 3.87 -14.22
CA ILE A 206 7.39 3.66 -13.52
C ILE A 206 7.11 3.61 -12.03
N ARG A 207 7.72 2.63 -11.36
CA ARG A 207 7.68 2.46 -9.91
C ARG A 207 9.10 2.42 -9.36
N ILE A 208 9.41 3.33 -8.47
CA ILE A 208 10.69 3.41 -7.74
C ILE A 208 10.41 2.94 -6.31
N PRO A 209 10.82 1.72 -5.92
CA PRO A 209 10.67 1.24 -4.56
C PRO A 209 11.46 2.09 -3.57
N LEU A 210 10.88 2.28 -2.38
CA LEU A 210 11.48 3.01 -1.26
C LEU A 210 11.50 2.13 -0.01
N VAL A 211 12.62 2.20 0.72
CA VAL A 211 12.75 1.69 2.08
C VAL A 211 13.32 2.80 2.94
N LEU A 212 12.54 3.31 3.90
CA LEU A 212 12.89 4.45 4.74
C LEU A 212 12.63 4.10 6.21
N VAL A 213 13.50 4.56 7.09
CA VAL A 213 13.35 4.44 8.55
C VAL A 213 13.72 5.76 9.22
N GLY A 214 13.12 6.05 10.36
CA GLY A 214 13.45 7.26 11.10
C GLY A 214 12.53 7.49 12.28
N GLN A 215 12.35 8.76 12.63
CA GLN A 215 11.58 9.18 13.80
C GLN A 215 10.73 10.39 13.46
N VAL A 216 9.58 10.47 14.11
CA VAL A 216 8.71 11.64 14.14
C VAL A 216 8.35 11.94 15.58
N ASP A 217 8.40 13.22 15.92
CA ASP A 217 7.98 13.78 17.19
C ASP A 217 6.61 14.46 17.02
N THR A 218 5.80 14.42 18.06
CA THR A 218 4.44 14.96 18.07
C THR A 218 4.22 15.90 19.24
N THR A 219 3.44 16.95 18.98
CA THR A 219 3.08 17.97 19.97
C THR A 219 1.57 18.22 19.92
N LEU A 220 0.94 18.47 21.07
CA LEU A 220 -0.48 18.78 21.13
C LEU A 220 -0.77 20.15 20.51
N ILE A 221 -1.82 20.23 19.68
CA ILE A 221 -2.31 21.49 19.12
C ILE A 221 -3.29 22.10 20.11
N GLY A 222 -2.84 23.12 20.85
CA GLY A 222 -3.65 23.86 21.84
C GLY A 222 -3.91 23.11 23.15
N ASP A 223 -4.49 23.81 24.13
CA ASP A 223 -5.00 23.22 25.37
C ASP A 223 -6.26 22.40 25.06
N VAL A 224 -6.09 21.16 24.62
CA VAL A 224 -7.19 20.20 24.56
C VAL A 224 -7.55 19.90 26.01
N VAL A 225 -8.62 20.54 26.49
CA VAL A 225 -9.37 20.12 27.68
C VAL A 225 -9.58 18.62 27.54
N GLU A 226 -9.01 17.86 28.47
CA GLU A 226 -9.23 16.42 28.57
C GLU A 226 -10.72 16.14 28.37
N PRO A 227 -11.12 15.15 27.54
CA PRO A 227 -12.51 14.75 27.52
C PRO A 227 -12.86 14.35 28.95
N THR A 228 -13.71 15.14 29.60
CA THR A 228 -14.19 14.89 30.95
C THR A 228 -14.53 13.41 31.04
N GLU A 229 -13.84 12.70 31.94
CA GLU A 229 -14.22 11.34 32.27
C GLU A 229 -15.73 11.38 32.51
N ILE A 230 -16.48 10.69 31.66
CA ILE A 230 -17.90 10.52 31.89
C ILE A 230 -17.93 9.60 33.09
N ASP A 231 -18.13 10.18 34.28
CA ASP A 231 -18.38 9.41 35.49
C ASP A 231 -19.38 8.31 35.13
N PRO A 232 -19.10 7.03 35.48
CA PRO A 232 -20.06 5.97 35.23
C PRO A 232 -21.36 6.37 35.93
N VAL A 233 -22.39 6.69 35.15
CA VAL A 233 -23.73 6.95 35.67
C VAL A 233 -24.11 5.73 36.50
N ASP A 234 -24.18 5.92 37.81
CA ASP A 234 -24.56 4.87 38.74
C ASP A 234 -26.07 4.60 38.56
N VAL A 235 -26.36 3.66 37.67
CA VAL A 235 -27.73 3.23 37.32
C VAL A 235 -28.44 2.51 38.48
N SER A 236 -27.78 2.34 39.62
CA SER A 236 -28.37 1.66 40.78
C SER A 236 -29.43 2.51 41.51
N VAL A 237 -29.42 3.84 41.33
CA VAL A 237 -30.42 4.72 41.96
C VAL A 237 -31.75 4.69 41.21
N GLU A 238 -31.77 4.56 39.87
CA GLU A 238 -33.01 4.55 39.09
C GLU A 238 -33.77 3.20 39.13
N LEU A 239 -33.08 2.08 39.36
CA LEU A 239 -33.71 0.76 39.46
C LEU A 239 -34.49 0.55 40.76
N SER A 240 -34.12 1.24 41.85
CA SER A 240 -34.84 1.12 43.13
C SER A 240 -36.17 1.88 43.18
N ALA A 241 -36.39 2.83 42.26
CA ALA A 241 -37.64 3.58 42.13
C ALA A 241 -38.71 2.87 41.26
N LEU A 242 -38.32 1.83 40.52
CA LEU A 242 -39.23 1.03 39.67
C LEU A 242 -39.79 -0.21 40.36
N PHE A 243 -39.29 -0.57 41.54
CA PHE A 243 -39.69 -1.78 42.28
C PHE A 243 -40.19 -1.53 43.71
N ASN A 244 -40.57 -0.29 44.05
CA ASN A 244 -41.32 0.04 45.28
C ASN A 244 -42.69 0.63 44.94
#